data_AF-A0A3D1RH57-F1
#
_entry.id   AF-A0A3D1RH57-F1
#
_cell.length_a   1.000
_cell.length_b   1.000
_cell.length_c   1.000
_cell.angle_alpha   90.00
_cell.angle_beta   90.00
_cell.angle_gamma   90.00
#
_symmetry.space_group_name_H-M   'P 1'
#
loop_
_entity.id
_entity.type
_entity.pdbx_description
1 polymer ?
#
loop_
_entity_poly.entity_id
_entity_poly.type
_entity_poly.pdbx_seq_one_letter_code
_entity_poly.pdbx_strand_id
1 'polypeptide(L)'
;MFGGCIMKFEKLSENKIKITLTSQDLKDKNIDFHSFMSNPLEKQDLFLDILEEAEEEIGFEFKDYPVRIEALAMANGEFIVTVTRVVPDSKNLHKKVSVKRKNTKIDSKYAIYKFASFDDYCNFVKYLKNHNLSLSYKVAKNILLYLYKEDYYIVFDNINLKYSNIAKFNSAIIEFAKFISNSSLFICKLLENGEIIMNNNAIKTGIKYFK
;
A
#
# COMPACT_ATOMS: atom_id res chain seq x y z
N MET A 1 -9.54 -27.51 49.06
CA MET A 1 -10.48 -26.69 48.28
C MET A 1 -9.92 -26.59 46.88
N PHE A 2 -10.47 -27.34 45.94
CA PHE A 2 -10.03 -27.37 44.55
C PHE A 2 -10.44 -26.05 43.89
N GLY A 3 -9.47 -25.15 43.67
CA GLY A 3 -9.67 -23.95 42.89
C GLY A 3 -9.81 -24.36 41.42
N GLY A 4 -11.04 -24.32 40.90
CA GLY A 4 -11.31 -24.69 39.51
C GLY A 4 -10.60 -23.73 38.56
N CYS A 5 -9.74 -24.30 37.71
CA CYS A 5 -9.33 -23.70 36.43
C CYS A 5 -10.59 -23.45 35.62
N ILE A 6 -10.78 -22.23 35.11
CA ILE A 6 -11.89 -21.95 34.20
C ILE A 6 -11.32 -21.19 33.02
N MET A 7 -10.92 -21.95 32.00
CA MET A 7 -10.77 -21.39 30.67
C MET A 7 -12.10 -20.75 30.27
N LYS A 8 -12.03 -19.58 29.64
CA LYS A 8 -13.25 -18.88 29.22
C LYS A 8 -13.48 -19.11 27.74
N PHE A 9 -14.61 -19.73 27.42
CA PHE A 9 -15.07 -19.95 26.05
C PHE A 9 -16.10 -18.90 25.66
N GLU A 10 -15.87 -18.20 24.56
CA GLU A 10 -16.74 -17.16 24.02
C GLU A 10 -17.04 -17.47 22.54
N LYS A 11 -18.33 -17.59 22.18
CA LYS A 11 -18.75 -17.71 20.78
C LYS A 11 -18.77 -16.33 20.11
N LEU A 12 -17.85 -16.09 19.17
CA LEU A 12 -17.78 -14.83 18.42
C LEU A 12 -18.72 -14.83 17.20
N SER A 13 -18.92 -15.98 16.56
CA SER A 13 -19.89 -16.19 15.48
C SER A 13 -20.23 -17.67 15.34
N GLU A 14 -21.09 -18.03 14.38
CA GLU A 14 -21.37 -19.45 14.04
C GLU A 14 -20.14 -20.23 13.59
N ASN A 15 -19.11 -19.53 13.09
CA ASN A 15 -17.89 -20.12 12.56
C ASN A 15 -16.65 -19.70 13.35
N LYS A 16 -16.80 -19.02 14.50
CA LYS A 16 -15.66 -18.46 15.22
C LYS A 16 -15.87 -18.49 16.73
N ILE A 17 -14.89 -19.01 17.46
CA ILE A 17 -14.85 -18.99 18.92
C ILE A 17 -13.57 -18.33 19.41
N LYS A 18 -13.60 -17.85 20.64
CA LYS A 18 -12.48 -17.28 21.36
C LYS A 18 -12.36 -18.00 22.70
N ILE A 19 -11.14 -18.40 23.02
CA ILE A 19 -10.78 -19.11 24.23
C ILE A 19 -9.76 -18.24 24.94
N THR A 20 -10.00 -17.95 26.20
CA THR A 20 -9.07 -17.17 27.04
C THR A 20 -8.53 -18.10 28.13
N LEU A 21 -7.21 -18.29 28.12
CA LEU A 21 -6.48 -19.08 29.10
C LEU A 21 -5.67 -18.15 30.01
N THR A 22 -5.63 -18.46 31.28
CA THR A 22 -4.74 -17.81 32.25
C THR A 22 -3.40 -18.54 32.34
N SER A 23 -2.40 -17.88 32.93
CA SER A 23 -1.10 -18.50 33.23
C SER A 23 -1.20 -19.72 34.15
N GLN A 24 -2.27 -19.85 34.94
CA GLN A 24 -2.53 -21.01 35.78
C GLN A 24 -3.07 -22.19 34.94
N ASP A 25 -4.03 -21.92 34.05
CA ASP A 25 -4.59 -22.94 33.14
C ASP A 25 -3.52 -23.59 32.24
N LEU A 26 -2.54 -22.79 31.80
CA LEU A 26 -1.40 -23.31 31.03
C LEU A 26 -0.53 -24.27 31.85
N LYS A 27 -0.28 -23.99 33.13
CA LYS A 27 0.52 -24.86 33.99
C LYS A 27 -0.19 -26.17 34.27
N ASP A 28 -1.48 -26.11 34.53
CA ASP A 28 -2.27 -27.28 34.92
C ASP A 28 -2.50 -28.23 33.74
N LYS A 29 -2.60 -27.70 32.51
CA LYS A 29 -2.65 -28.50 31.27
C LYS A 29 -1.28 -28.81 30.66
N ASN A 30 -0.18 -28.47 31.36
CA ASN A 30 1.19 -28.65 30.91
C ASN A 30 1.46 -28.07 29.50
N ILE A 31 0.84 -26.92 29.22
CA ILE A 31 0.94 -26.20 27.96
C ILE A 31 2.07 -25.18 28.07
N ASP A 32 3.16 -25.42 27.37
CA ASP A 32 4.15 -24.36 27.13
C ASP A 32 3.67 -23.50 25.95
N PHE A 33 3.17 -22.28 26.25
CA PHE A 33 2.67 -21.36 25.24
C PHE A 33 3.77 -20.92 24.24
N HIS A 34 5.03 -20.88 24.67
CA HIS A 34 6.14 -20.55 23.77
C HIS A 34 6.36 -21.67 22.75
N SER A 35 6.31 -22.93 23.21
CA SER A 35 6.32 -24.11 22.33
C SER A 35 5.11 -24.13 21.39
N PHE A 36 3.92 -23.86 21.92
CA PHE A 36 2.66 -23.78 21.18
C PHE A 36 2.69 -22.78 20.01
N MET A 37 3.32 -21.61 20.18
CA MET A 37 3.50 -20.64 19.09
C MET A 37 4.54 -21.07 18.05
N SER A 38 5.51 -21.89 18.46
CA SER A 38 6.67 -22.25 17.64
C SER A 38 6.47 -23.50 16.78
N ASN A 39 5.69 -24.48 17.23
CA ASN A 39 5.53 -25.75 16.52
C ASN A 39 4.11 -26.36 16.64
N PRO A 40 3.15 -25.88 15.83
CA PRO A 40 1.75 -26.32 15.92
C PRO A 40 1.51 -27.80 15.58
N LEU A 41 2.40 -28.41 14.78
CA LEU A 41 2.26 -29.80 14.31
C LEU A 41 2.50 -30.84 15.42
N GLU A 42 3.38 -30.55 16.38
CA GLU A 42 3.71 -31.46 17.49
C GLU A 42 2.69 -31.42 18.64
N LYS A 43 1.72 -30.50 18.58
CA LYS A 43 0.73 -30.25 19.65
C LYS A 43 -0.72 -30.36 19.17
N GLN A 44 -0.97 -31.07 18.07
CA GLN A 44 -2.33 -31.29 17.54
C GLN A 44 -3.29 -31.89 18.57
N ASP A 45 -2.83 -32.86 19.36
CA ASP A 45 -3.65 -33.52 20.39
C ASP A 45 -4.17 -32.52 21.43
N LEU A 46 -3.31 -31.60 21.88
CA LEU A 46 -3.70 -30.56 22.83
C LEU A 46 -4.77 -29.62 22.26
N PHE A 47 -4.72 -29.31 20.96
CA PHE A 47 -5.77 -28.52 20.33
C PHE A 47 -7.09 -29.27 20.29
N LEU A 48 -7.06 -30.57 20.00
CA LEU A 48 -8.27 -31.40 19.98
C LEU A 48 -8.94 -31.42 21.37
N ASP A 49 -8.16 -31.57 22.44
CA ASP A 49 -8.67 -31.54 23.82
C ASP A 49 -9.36 -30.19 24.14
N ILE A 50 -8.76 -29.08 23.73
CA ILE A 50 -9.32 -27.74 23.95
C ILE A 50 -10.60 -27.51 23.11
N LEU A 51 -10.66 -28.09 21.91
CA LEU A 51 -11.84 -28.01 21.04
C LEU A 51 -12.97 -28.88 21.54
N GLU A 52 -12.68 -30.05 22.10
CA GLU A 52 -13.66 -30.93 22.72
C GLU A 52 -14.30 -30.28 23.95
N GLU A 53 -13.48 -29.65 24.82
CA GLU A 53 -14.00 -28.88 25.97
C GLU A 53 -14.85 -27.68 25.51
N ALA A 54 -14.48 -27.03 24.42
CA ALA A 54 -15.31 -25.99 23.81
C ALA A 54 -16.63 -26.56 23.22
N GLU A 55 -16.61 -27.76 22.65
CA GLU A 55 -17.82 -28.44 22.14
C GLU A 55 -18.78 -28.75 23.31
N GLU A 56 -18.26 -29.20 24.44
CA GLU A 56 -19.05 -29.47 25.66
C GLU A 56 -19.63 -28.20 26.30
N GLU A 57 -18.84 -27.14 26.43
CA GLU A 57 -19.23 -25.90 27.13
C GLU A 57 -20.17 -25.00 26.30
N ILE A 58 -19.92 -24.86 25.00
CA ILE A 58 -20.65 -23.90 24.13
C ILE A 58 -21.37 -24.56 22.95
N GLY A 59 -21.39 -25.89 22.86
CA GLY A 59 -22.14 -26.64 21.85
C GLY A 59 -21.61 -26.40 20.43
N PHE A 60 -20.32 -26.13 20.28
CA PHE A 60 -19.72 -25.77 19.00
C PHE A 60 -19.02 -26.99 18.36
N GLU A 61 -19.68 -27.69 17.44
CA GLU A 61 -19.15 -28.90 16.77
C GLU A 61 -17.94 -28.64 15.84
N PHE A 62 -16.82 -29.36 16.00
CA PHE A 62 -15.63 -29.15 15.15
C PHE A 62 -15.33 -30.28 14.16
N LYS A 63 -16.00 -31.43 14.27
CA LYS A 63 -15.57 -32.72 13.71
C LYS A 63 -15.45 -32.80 12.18
N ASP A 64 -16.13 -31.94 11.42
CA ASP A 64 -16.20 -32.03 9.95
C ASP A 64 -15.64 -30.81 9.19
N TYR A 65 -14.98 -29.86 9.88
CA TYR A 65 -14.51 -28.63 9.24
C TYR A 65 -13.00 -28.40 9.42
N PRO A 66 -12.26 -28.02 8.37
CA PRO A 66 -10.91 -27.52 8.55
C PRO A 66 -10.95 -26.28 9.44
N VAL A 67 -10.09 -26.22 10.46
CA VAL A 67 -10.05 -25.10 11.41
C VAL A 67 -8.78 -24.28 11.24
N ARG A 68 -8.92 -22.97 11.35
CA ARG A 68 -7.81 -22.02 11.47
C ARG A 68 -7.69 -21.58 12.91
N ILE A 69 -6.47 -21.64 13.44
CA ILE A 69 -6.18 -21.29 14.83
C ILE A 69 -5.24 -20.09 14.85
N GLU A 70 -5.57 -19.09 15.66
CA GLU A 70 -4.76 -17.89 15.91
C GLU A 70 -4.55 -17.75 17.41
N ALA A 71 -3.34 -17.46 17.84
CA ALA A 71 -3.02 -17.35 19.25
C ALA A 71 -2.25 -16.07 19.56
N LEU A 72 -2.62 -15.40 20.65
CA LEU A 72 -2.05 -14.13 21.09
C LEU A 72 -1.78 -14.19 22.60
N ALA A 73 -0.57 -13.78 22.99
CA ALA A 73 -0.25 -13.50 24.39
C ALA A 73 -0.52 -12.02 24.68
N MET A 74 -1.29 -11.75 25.73
CA MET A 74 -1.63 -10.41 26.18
C MET A 74 -0.65 -9.96 27.28
N ALA A 75 -0.41 -8.66 27.38
CA ALA A 75 0.52 -8.09 28.37
C ALA A 75 0.06 -8.28 29.82
N ASN A 76 -1.23 -8.55 30.05
CA ASN A 76 -1.81 -8.87 31.35
C ASN A 76 -1.63 -10.35 31.77
N GLY A 77 -0.92 -11.16 30.98
CA GLY A 77 -0.66 -12.57 31.26
C GLY A 77 -1.80 -13.51 30.88
N GLU A 78 -2.78 -13.02 30.12
CA GLU A 78 -3.82 -13.83 29.48
C GLU A 78 -3.39 -14.28 28.09
N PHE A 79 -3.84 -15.46 27.69
CA PHE A 79 -3.58 -16.04 26.39
C PHE A 79 -4.89 -16.23 25.65
N ILE A 80 -5.00 -15.63 24.48
CA ILE A 80 -6.22 -15.66 23.67
C ILE A 80 -5.98 -16.57 22.48
N VAL A 81 -6.73 -17.65 22.40
CA VAL A 81 -6.78 -18.55 21.25
C VAL A 81 -8.09 -18.34 20.52
N THR A 82 -8.01 -18.03 19.24
CA THR A 82 -9.16 -17.80 18.37
C THR A 82 -9.22 -18.93 17.35
N VAL A 83 -10.34 -19.65 17.32
CA VAL A 83 -10.55 -20.77 16.39
C VAL A 83 -11.63 -20.38 15.41
N THR A 84 -11.36 -20.54 14.12
CA THR A 84 -12.29 -20.23 13.03
C THR A 84 -12.52 -21.47 12.17
N ARG A 85 -13.78 -21.90 12.00
CA ARG A 85 -14.17 -22.91 11.01
C ARG A 85 -13.95 -22.34 9.62
N VAL A 86 -13.11 -22.99 8.83
CA VAL A 86 -12.91 -22.68 7.42
C VAL A 86 -14.02 -23.35 6.64
N VAL A 87 -15.13 -22.65 6.49
CA VAL A 87 -16.18 -23.05 5.56
C VAL A 87 -15.62 -22.87 4.14
N PRO A 88 -15.64 -23.89 3.27
CA PRO A 88 -15.32 -23.69 1.86
C PRO A 88 -16.37 -22.75 1.28
N ASP A 89 -16.00 -21.49 1.11
CA ASP A 89 -16.84 -20.51 0.45
C ASP A 89 -17.18 -21.00 -0.97
N SER A 90 -18.42 -21.41 -1.18
CA SER A 90 -18.99 -21.62 -2.52
C SER A 90 -19.08 -20.32 -3.34
N LYS A 91 -18.57 -19.20 -2.82
CA LYS A 91 -18.61 -17.87 -3.46
C LYS A 91 -17.32 -17.05 -3.31
N ASN A 92 -16.16 -17.67 -3.21
CA ASN A 92 -14.92 -16.97 -3.49
C ASN A 92 -14.27 -17.53 -4.74
N LEU A 93 -14.80 -17.04 -5.88
CA LEU A 93 -14.07 -16.83 -7.13
C LEU A 93 -12.59 -16.64 -6.80
N HIS A 94 -11.71 -17.36 -7.48
CA HIS A 94 -10.30 -17.02 -7.55
C HIS A 94 -10.16 -15.49 -7.72
N LYS A 95 -9.98 -14.76 -6.62
CA LYS A 95 -9.49 -13.39 -6.67
C LYS A 95 -8.03 -13.60 -7.03
N LYS A 96 -7.80 -13.75 -8.36
CA LYS A 96 -6.56 -13.28 -8.96
C LYS A 96 -6.26 -11.99 -8.22
N VAL A 97 -5.09 -11.92 -7.60
CA VAL A 97 -4.57 -10.67 -7.05
C VAL A 97 -4.50 -9.71 -8.23
N SER A 98 -5.61 -9.04 -8.50
CA SER A 98 -5.61 -7.86 -9.34
C SER A 98 -5.03 -6.82 -8.42
N VAL A 99 -3.79 -6.44 -8.71
CA VAL A 99 -3.28 -5.14 -8.27
C VAL A 99 -4.22 -4.14 -8.90
N LYS A 100 -5.32 -3.82 -8.23
CA LYS A 100 -6.07 -2.61 -8.54
C LYS A 100 -5.12 -1.50 -8.14
N ARG A 101 -4.34 -1.01 -9.11
CA ARG A 101 -3.70 0.30 -9.00
C ARG A 101 -4.77 1.21 -8.44
N LYS A 102 -4.48 1.81 -7.28
CA LYS A 102 -5.33 2.84 -6.71
C LYS A 102 -5.48 3.88 -7.83
N ASN A 103 -6.62 3.89 -8.50
CA ASN A 103 -6.99 4.97 -9.40
C ASN A 103 -7.33 6.13 -8.47
N THR A 104 -6.29 6.73 -7.89
CA THR A 104 -6.35 8.14 -7.54
C THR A 104 -6.75 8.81 -8.85
N LYS A 105 -7.98 9.30 -8.94
CA LYS A 105 -8.30 10.37 -9.89
C LYS A 105 -7.33 11.50 -9.51
N ILE A 106 -6.17 11.50 -10.16
CA ILE A 106 -5.21 12.56 -10.05
C ILE A 106 -5.79 13.65 -10.95
N ASP A 107 -6.77 14.36 -10.41
CA ASP A 107 -7.21 15.65 -10.95
C ASP A 107 -6.18 16.71 -10.52
N SER A 108 -4.89 16.38 -10.64
CA SER A 108 -3.84 17.31 -10.27
C SER A 108 -3.74 18.30 -11.40
N LYS A 109 -4.27 19.49 -11.14
CA LYS A 109 -4.03 20.70 -11.92
C LYS A 109 -2.56 20.88 -12.31
N TYR A 110 -1.64 20.35 -11.50
CA TYR A 110 -0.20 20.43 -11.67
C TYR A 110 0.46 19.08 -11.92
N ALA A 111 1.60 19.08 -12.62
CA ALA A 111 2.58 18.00 -12.58
C ALA A 111 3.98 18.59 -12.50
N ILE A 112 4.85 17.95 -11.71
CA ILE A 112 6.21 18.43 -11.47
C ILE A 112 7.19 17.32 -11.80
N TYR A 113 8.23 17.66 -12.55
CA TYR A 113 9.33 16.76 -12.84
C TYR A 113 10.66 17.43 -12.50
N LYS A 114 11.56 16.67 -11.92
CA LYS A 114 12.93 17.09 -11.60
C LYS A 114 13.88 16.49 -12.64
N PHE A 115 14.66 17.34 -13.30
CA PHE A 115 15.83 16.93 -14.09
C PHE A 115 17.05 16.84 -13.17
N ALA A 116 17.99 15.94 -13.47
CA ALA A 116 19.24 15.85 -12.73
C ALA A 116 20.20 17.00 -13.09
N SER A 117 20.12 17.51 -14.31
CA SER A 117 20.91 18.65 -14.81
C SER A 117 20.12 19.49 -15.82
N PHE A 118 20.64 20.68 -16.15
CA PHE A 118 20.09 21.48 -17.25
C PHE A 118 20.26 20.77 -18.61
N ASP A 119 21.34 20.03 -18.78
CA ASP A 119 21.61 19.28 -20.01
C ASP A 119 20.55 18.19 -20.24
N ASP A 120 20.04 17.55 -19.19
CA ASP A 120 18.93 16.59 -19.30
C ASP A 120 17.65 17.27 -19.81
N TYR A 121 17.38 18.49 -19.36
CA TYR A 121 16.28 19.30 -19.89
C TYR A 121 16.51 19.64 -21.37
N CYS A 122 17.71 20.07 -21.75
CA CYS A 122 18.03 20.34 -23.15
C CYS A 122 17.88 19.08 -24.02
N ASN A 123 18.35 17.93 -23.54
CA ASN A 123 18.24 16.64 -24.23
C ASN A 123 16.78 16.20 -24.38
N PHE A 124 15.97 16.36 -23.34
CA PHE A 124 14.53 16.12 -23.40
C PHE A 124 13.86 16.96 -24.50
N VAL A 125 14.18 18.25 -24.56
CA VAL A 125 13.57 19.13 -25.56
C VAL A 125 14.03 18.80 -26.99
N LYS A 126 15.30 18.44 -27.18
CA LYS A 126 15.81 17.93 -28.45
C LYS A 126 15.11 16.64 -28.87
N TYR A 127 14.90 15.72 -27.92
CA TYR A 127 14.16 14.48 -28.16
C TYR A 127 12.73 14.78 -28.64
N LEU A 128 12.01 15.68 -27.97
CA LEU A 128 10.65 16.06 -28.38
C LEU A 128 10.61 16.61 -29.82
N LYS A 129 11.61 17.41 -30.20
CA LYS A 129 11.72 17.97 -31.55
C LYS A 129 11.99 16.89 -32.60
N ASN A 130 12.88 15.94 -32.31
CA ASN A 130 13.30 14.89 -33.26
C ASN A 130 12.25 13.78 -33.43
N HIS A 131 11.39 13.55 -32.45
CA HIS A 131 10.40 12.48 -32.45
C HIS A 131 8.96 12.94 -32.76
N ASN A 132 8.80 13.98 -33.59
CA ASN A 132 7.49 14.52 -34.02
C ASN A 132 6.58 14.99 -32.86
N LEU A 133 7.16 15.42 -31.73
CA LEU A 133 6.47 15.97 -30.58
C LEU A 133 6.66 17.49 -30.46
N SER A 134 6.87 18.20 -31.58
CA SER A 134 7.08 19.65 -31.60
C SER A 134 5.89 20.47 -31.06
N LEU A 135 4.69 19.87 -30.97
CA LEU A 135 3.48 20.45 -30.37
C LEU A 135 3.30 20.11 -28.88
N SER A 136 4.31 19.51 -28.24
CA SER A 136 4.31 19.14 -26.82
C SER A 136 4.07 20.33 -25.88
N TYR A 137 4.35 21.56 -26.32
CA TYR A 137 4.00 22.77 -25.57
C TYR A 137 2.49 22.93 -25.31
N LYS A 138 1.62 22.17 -26.01
CA LYS A 138 0.16 22.14 -25.81
C LYS A 138 -0.29 21.19 -24.69
N VAL A 139 0.63 20.45 -24.07
CA VAL A 139 0.32 19.47 -23.01
C VAL A 139 -0.22 20.14 -21.74
N ALA A 140 0.10 21.41 -21.52
CA ALA A 140 -0.41 22.21 -20.40
C ALA A 140 -0.49 23.69 -20.80
N LYS A 141 -1.30 24.47 -20.08
CA LYS A 141 -1.45 25.91 -20.35
C LYS A 141 -0.18 26.68 -19.99
N ASN A 142 0.36 26.41 -18.81
CA ASN A 142 1.60 27.03 -18.33
C ASN A 142 2.65 25.94 -18.10
N ILE A 143 3.85 26.17 -18.62
CA ILE A 143 4.99 25.25 -18.49
C ILE A 143 6.20 26.08 -18.10
N LEU A 144 6.66 25.92 -16.87
CA LEU A 144 7.66 26.78 -16.24
C LEU A 144 8.85 25.94 -15.81
N LEU A 145 10.07 26.44 -16.04
CA LEU A 145 11.31 25.80 -15.57
C LEU A 145 11.90 26.64 -14.44
N TYR A 146 12.12 26.00 -13.29
CA TYR A 146 12.69 26.59 -12.08
C TYR A 146 14.05 25.98 -11.75
N LEU A 147 14.94 26.79 -11.20
CA LEU A 147 16.11 26.34 -10.45
C LEU A 147 15.80 26.47 -8.96
N TYR A 148 15.96 25.39 -8.21
CA TYR A 148 15.77 25.40 -6.77
C TYR A 148 16.75 24.42 -6.12
N LYS A 149 17.61 24.93 -5.21
CA LYS A 149 18.66 24.13 -4.55
C LYS A 149 19.51 23.31 -5.53
N GLU A 150 20.01 23.97 -6.57
CA GLU A 150 20.86 23.38 -7.64
C GLU A 150 20.16 22.35 -8.54
N ASP A 151 18.88 22.07 -8.31
CA ASP A 151 18.08 21.16 -9.11
C ASP A 151 17.12 21.90 -10.04
N TYR A 152 16.85 21.30 -11.21
CA TYR A 152 15.98 21.86 -12.23
C TYR A 152 14.60 21.22 -12.18
N TYR A 153 13.56 22.04 -12.00
CA TYR A 153 12.17 21.58 -11.89
C TYR A 153 11.32 22.16 -13.00
N ILE A 154 10.68 21.30 -13.79
CA ILE A 154 9.65 21.72 -14.72
C ILE A 154 8.26 21.51 -14.11
N VAL A 155 7.45 22.56 -14.15
CA VAL A 155 6.09 22.58 -13.63
C VAL A 155 5.11 22.77 -14.77
N PHE A 156 4.20 21.82 -14.91
CA PHE A 156 3.05 21.87 -15.81
C PHE A 156 1.82 22.29 -15.02
N ASP A 157 1.11 23.33 -15.45
CA ASP A 157 -0.11 23.82 -14.83
C ASP A 157 -1.26 23.87 -15.83
N ASN A 158 -2.44 23.41 -15.39
CA ASN A 158 -3.63 23.15 -16.18
C ASN A 158 -3.33 22.18 -17.33
N ILE A 159 -3.03 20.92 -16.96
CA ILE A 159 -2.72 19.84 -17.89
C ILE A 159 -3.91 19.59 -18.83
N ASN A 160 -3.62 19.55 -20.13
CA ASN A 160 -4.59 19.29 -21.18
C ASN A 160 -4.69 17.78 -21.46
N LEU A 161 -5.61 17.11 -20.79
CA LEU A 161 -5.87 15.67 -20.98
C LEU A 161 -6.35 15.30 -22.39
N LYS A 162 -6.81 16.27 -23.19
CA LYS A 162 -7.25 16.06 -24.58
C LYS A 162 -6.08 16.11 -25.59
N TYR A 163 -4.84 16.34 -25.13
CA TYR A 163 -3.68 16.33 -26.00
C TYR A 163 -3.45 14.92 -26.58
N SER A 164 -3.53 14.79 -27.90
CA SER A 164 -3.53 13.49 -28.60
C SER A 164 -2.29 12.63 -28.33
N ASN A 165 -1.14 13.26 -28.11
CA ASN A 165 0.13 12.56 -27.88
C ASN A 165 0.54 12.52 -26.40
N ILE A 166 -0.40 12.69 -25.46
CA ILE A 166 -0.07 12.77 -24.02
C ILE A 166 0.64 11.52 -23.50
N ALA A 167 0.26 10.32 -23.98
CA ALA A 167 0.92 9.08 -23.58
C ALA A 167 2.39 9.04 -24.03
N LYS A 168 2.68 9.38 -25.28
CA LYS A 168 4.05 9.46 -25.82
C LYS A 168 4.88 10.50 -25.09
N PHE A 169 4.28 11.66 -24.80
CA PHE A 169 4.92 12.71 -24.02
C PHE A 169 5.29 12.24 -22.62
N ASN A 170 4.35 11.58 -21.92
CA ASN A 170 4.59 11.05 -20.58
C ASN A 170 5.69 9.98 -20.57
N SER A 171 5.72 9.11 -21.58
CA SER A 171 6.81 8.13 -21.72
C SER A 171 8.16 8.83 -21.91
N ALA A 172 8.22 9.85 -22.75
CA ALA A 172 9.46 10.58 -23.02
C ALA A 172 9.97 11.32 -21.77
N ILE A 173 9.13 12.10 -21.08
CA ILE A 173 9.59 12.92 -19.95
C ILE A 173 10.14 12.09 -18.79
N ILE A 174 9.60 10.88 -18.55
CA ILE A 174 10.04 10.00 -17.47
C ILE A 174 11.45 9.43 -17.73
N GLU A 175 11.89 9.39 -18.99
CA GLU A 175 13.25 8.97 -19.36
C GLU A 175 14.31 10.01 -18.96
N PHE A 176 13.96 11.29 -19.02
CA PHE A 176 14.89 12.40 -18.73
C PHE A 176 14.69 13.02 -17.35
N ALA A 177 13.54 12.79 -16.70
CA ALA A 177 13.17 13.47 -15.47
C ALA A 177 12.40 12.57 -14.51
N LYS A 178 12.62 12.79 -13.22
CA LYS A 178 11.92 12.08 -12.15
C LYS A 178 10.65 12.84 -11.77
N PHE A 179 9.51 12.15 -11.78
CA PHE A 179 8.27 12.70 -11.26
C PHE A 179 8.38 13.01 -9.77
N ILE A 180 7.99 14.22 -9.38
CA ILE A 180 7.90 14.63 -7.97
C ILE A 180 6.44 14.55 -7.57
N SER A 181 6.17 13.81 -6.49
CA SER A 181 4.82 13.71 -5.93
C SER A 181 4.27 15.10 -5.65
N ASN A 182 3.16 15.45 -6.33
CA ASN A 182 2.50 16.76 -6.33
C ASN A 182 1.95 17.16 -4.94
N SER A 183 2.81 17.43 -3.95
CA SER A 183 2.36 18.15 -2.75
C SER A 183 2.16 19.61 -3.14
N SER A 184 0.96 20.14 -2.90
CA SER A 184 0.65 21.57 -3.13
C SER A 184 1.69 22.49 -2.47
N LEU A 185 2.19 22.09 -1.29
CA LEU A 185 3.26 22.76 -0.56
C LEU A 185 4.55 22.90 -1.37
N PHE A 186 4.95 21.89 -2.15
CA PHE A 186 6.17 21.97 -2.93
C PHE A 186 6.05 22.96 -4.10
N ILE A 187 4.85 23.06 -4.69
CA ILE A 187 4.58 24.07 -5.72
C ILE A 187 4.68 25.47 -5.13
N CYS A 188 4.06 25.70 -3.96
CA CYS A 188 4.17 26.98 -3.24
C CYS A 188 5.65 27.33 -2.96
N LYS A 189 6.45 26.36 -2.50
CA LYS A 189 7.89 26.56 -2.28
C LYS A 189 8.65 26.97 -3.54
N LEU A 190 8.37 26.32 -4.68
CA LEU A 190 8.98 26.68 -5.96
C LEU A 190 8.56 28.07 -6.43
N LEU A 191 7.30 28.46 -6.22
CA LEU A 191 6.80 29.79 -6.60
C LEU A 191 7.40 30.90 -5.74
N GLU A 192 7.63 30.64 -4.45
CA GLU A 192 8.16 31.63 -3.50
C GLU A 192 9.69 31.74 -3.55
N ASN A 193 10.39 30.62 -3.70
CA ASN A 193 11.84 30.55 -3.49
C ASN A 193 12.61 29.98 -4.69
N GLY A 194 11.93 29.55 -5.74
CA GLY A 194 12.57 29.05 -6.95
C GLY A 194 12.91 30.18 -7.91
N GLU A 195 14.10 30.14 -8.49
CA GLU A 195 14.47 31.05 -9.57
C GLU A 195 13.83 30.58 -10.88
N ILE A 196 13.09 31.45 -11.56
CA ILE A 196 12.46 31.11 -12.84
C ILE A 196 13.49 31.26 -13.95
N ILE A 197 13.86 30.13 -14.55
CA ILE A 197 14.75 30.08 -15.72
C ILE A 197 13.98 30.35 -17.00
N MET A 198 12.77 29.79 -17.12
CA MET A 198 11.91 29.98 -18.30
C MET A 198 10.45 30.17 -17.90
N ASN A 199 9.90 31.35 -18.21
CA ASN A 199 8.51 31.74 -17.93
C ASN A 199 7.56 31.55 -19.13
N ASN A 200 8.05 31.70 -20.36
CA ASN A 200 7.24 31.69 -21.58
C ASN A 200 7.14 30.30 -22.22
N ASN A 201 6.52 29.35 -21.50
CA ASN A 201 6.39 27.95 -21.91
C ASN A 201 7.77 27.31 -22.19
N ALA A 202 8.35 26.70 -21.16
CA ALA A 202 9.70 26.15 -21.19
C ALA A 202 9.92 25.24 -22.41
N ILE A 203 8.98 24.34 -22.72
CA ILE A 203 9.07 23.47 -23.91
C ILE A 203 9.11 24.27 -25.21
N LYS A 204 8.21 25.24 -25.40
CA LYS A 204 8.18 26.04 -26.64
C LYS A 204 9.48 26.84 -26.82
N THR A 205 9.95 27.44 -25.75
CA THR A 205 11.23 28.18 -25.71
C THR A 205 12.39 27.25 -25.99
N GLY A 206 12.43 26.09 -25.34
CA GLY A 206 13.49 25.12 -25.54
C GLY A 206 13.55 24.59 -26.97
N ILE A 207 12.41 24.25 -27.59
CA ILE A 207 12.36 23.76 -28.98
C ILE A 207 12.88 24.82 -29.95
N LYS A 208 12.63 26.10 -29.65
CA LYS A 208 13.05 27.23 -30.49
C LYS A 208 14.56 27.47 -30.41
N TYR A 209 15.14 27.43 -29.21
CA TYR A 209 16.53 27.86 -28.98
C TYR A 209 17.54 26.72 -28.93
N PHE A 210 17.16 25.53 -28.47
CA PHE A 210 18.06 24.37 -28.47
C PHE A 210 17.95 23.63 -29.81
N LYS A 211 19.08 23.59 -30.52
CA LYS A 211 19.18 22.94 -31.82
C LYS A 211 19.26 21.43 -31.66
#